data_AF-A0A418LUM9-F1
#
_entry.id   AF-A0A418LUM9-F1
#
_cell.length_a   1.000
_cell.length_b   1.000
_cell.length_c   1.000
_cell.angle_alpha   90.00
_cell.angle_beta   90.00
_cell.angle_gamma   90.00
#
_symmetry.space_group_name_H-M   'P 1'
#
loop_
_entity.id
_entity.type
_entity.pdbx_description
1 polymer ?
#
loop_
_entity_poly.entity_id
_entity_poly.type
_entity_poly.pdbx_seq_one_letter_code
_entity_poly.pdbx_strand_id
1 'polypeptide(L)'
;RTKGTPQGGVSSPVLANLFLHYTFDVWMARNHPGNPFARYADDGVVHCRSKLEAQQLQRSLTERFEVCKLELHPTKTRIVYCKDDDRRGKALETTFDFLGYTFRPRRSKNRNGKFFINFTPAVSNKAKKAMRQRIHDWRIHLKPGLTLEDLARRLNPVIRGWINYYGRFYKSEMYSVLVHLNRALIRWVQRKYKKLARHKRRATYWLGRIAKREPQLFVHW
;
A
#
# COMPACT_ATOMS: atom_id res chain seq x y z
N ARG A 1 -21.19 20.83 19.69
CA ARG A 1 -20.88 19.80 18.68
C ARG A 1 -22.20 19.18 18.22
N THR A 2 -22.80 19.66 17.12
CA THR A 2 -24.15 19.24 16.66
C THR A 2 -24.14 18.33 15.43
N LYS A 3 -22.96 17.98 14.90
CA LYS A 3 -22.78 17.08 13.74
C LYS A 3 -21.53 16.22 13.91
N GLY A 4 -21.63 14.95 13.51
CA GLY A 4 -20.55 13.96 13.54
C GLY A 4 -20.73 12.90 14.63
N THR A 5 -20.42 11.65 14.31
CA THR A 5 -20.30 10.58 15.30
C THR A 5 -18.98 10.74 16.06
N PRO A 6 -18.93 10.43 17.38
CA PRO A 6 -17.68 10.48 18.12
C PRO A 6 -16.67 9.49 17.50
N GLN A 7 -15.50 10.01 17.12
CA GLN A 7 -14.37 9.18 16.66
C GLN A 7 -13.91 8.31 17.84
N GLY A 8 -14.13 7.00 17.73
CA GLY A 8 -13.82 6.02 18.79
C GLY A 8 -15.03 5.32 19.40
N GLY A 9 -16.26 5.72 19.06
CA GLY A 9 -17.45 4.94 19.40
C GLY A 9 -17.48 3.62 18.63
N VAL A 10 -17.71 2.49 19.31
CA VAL A 10 -17.73 1.14 18.70
C VAL A 10 -18.76 1.04 17.57
N SER A 11 -19.87 1.78 17.67
CA SER A 11 -20.94 1.81 16.66
C SER A 11 -20.71 2.81 15.53
N SER A 12 -19.78 3.76 15.67
CA SER A 12 -19.55 4.83 14.68
C SER A 12 -19.19 4.29 13.28
N PRO A 13 -18.32 3.26 13.13
CA PRO A 13 -18.00 2.70 11.81
C PRO A 13 -19.19 2.01 11.15
N VAL A 14 -20.09 1.40 11.93
CA VAL A 14 -21.28 0.72 11.40
C VAL A 14 -22.27 1.75 10.86
N LEU A 15 -22.55 2.80 11.64
CA LEU A 15 -23.45 3.88 11.22
C LEU A 15 -22.93 4.61 9.99
N ALA A 16 -21.63 4.90 9.93
CA ALA A 16 -21.02 5.55 8.76
C ALA A 16 -21.14 4.67 7.50
N ASN A 17 -20.91 3.36 7.62
CA ASN A 17 -21.05 2.43 6.50
C ASN A 17 -22.51 2.24 6.07
N LEU A 18 -23.45 2.17 7.02
CA LEU A 18 -24.88 2.09 6.72
C LEU A 18 -25.36 3.33 5.97
N PHE A 19 -24.93 4.51 6.42
CA PHE A 19 -25.25 5.77 5.74
C PHE A 19 -24.70 5.76 4.30
N LEU A 20 -23.40 5.47 4.13
CA LEU A 20 -22.77 5.41 2.80
C LEU A 20 -23.34 4.30 1.91
N HIS A 21 -23.89 3.24 2.49
CA HIS A 21 -24.56 2.21 1.72
C HIS A 21 -25.77 2.77 0.95
N TYR A 22 -26.61 3.58 1.59
CA TYR A 22 -27.76 4.18 0.91
C TYR A 22 -27.42 5.44 0.12
N THR A 23 -26.49 6.27 0.62
CA THR A 23 -26.15 7.51 -0.07
C THR A 23 -25.32 7.27 -1.32
N PHE A 24 -24.42 6.28 -1.29
CA PHE A 24 -23.51 5.95 -2.38
C PHE A 24 -23.81 4.59 -3.02
N ASP A 25 -23.70 3.45 -2.31
CA ASP A 25 -23.69 2.13 -2.96
C ASP A 25 -25.00 1.83 -3.73
N VAL A 26 -26.15 1.95 -3.05
CA VAL A 26 -27.48 1.70 -3.63
C VAL A 26 -27.80 2.73 -4.70
N TRP A 27 -27.40 3.99 -4.49
CA TRP A 27 -27.62 5.05 -5.47
C TRP A 27 -26.79 4.85 -6.74
N MET A 28 -25.52 4.46 -6.62
CA MET A 28 -24.63 4.11 -7.73
C MET A 28 -25.20 2.93 -8.53
N ALA A 29 -25.62 1.87 -7.85
CA ALA A 29 -26.19 0.69 -8.50
C ALA A 29 -27.46 1.00 -9.31
N ARG A 30 -28.26 1.98 -8.88
CA ARG A 30 -29.49 2.39 -9.57
C ARG A 30 -29.27 3.38 -10.70
N ASN A 31 -28.44 4.41 -10.47
CA ASN A 31 -28.32 5.54 -11.40
C ASN A 31 -27.16 5.37 -12.40
N HIS A 32 -26.13 4.62 -12.01
CA HIS A 32 -24.91 4.41 -12.81
C HIS A 32 -24.53 2.92 -12.88
N PRO A 33 -25.45 2.02 -13.31
CA PRO A 33 -25.22 0.57 -13.31
C PRO A 33 -24.06 0.14 -14.23
N GLY A 34 -23.71 0.97 -15.21
CA GLY A 34 -22.59 0.76 -16.13
C GLY A 34 -21.21 1.06 -15.54
N ASN A 35 -21.13 1.59 -14.32
CA ASN A 35 -19.90 2.07 -13.69
C ASN A 35 -19.54 1.21 -12.46
N PRO A 36 -18.69 0.17 -12.62
CA PRO A 36 -18.18 -0.60 -11.50
C PRO A 36 -17.44 0.30 -10.51
N PHE A 37 -17.58 0.01 -9.22
CA PHE A 37 -16.91 0.78 -8.17
C PHE A 37 -16.40 -0.13 -7.05
N ALA A 38 -15.44 0.39 -6.28
CA ALA A 38 -14.98 -0.18 -5.04
C ALA A 38 -15.04 0.90 -3.95
N ARG A 39 -15.61 0.56 -2.80
CA ARG A 39 -15.66 1.44 -1.62
C ARG A 39 -15.08 0.74 -0.41
N TYR A 40 -14.30 1.48 0.37
CA TYR A 40 -13.78 1.05 1.66
C TYR A 40 -13.93 2.20 2.65
N ALA A 41 -14.84 2.05 3.62
CA ALA A 41 -15.27 3.15 4.47
C ALA A 41 -15.67 4.39 3.64
N ASP A 42 -14.94 5.50 3.79
CA ASP A 42 -15.12 6.77 3.07
C ASP A 42 -14.33 6.85 1.75
N ASP A 43 -13.43 5.91 1.48
CA ASP A 43 -12.59 5.91 0.27
C ASP A 43 -13.28 5.14 -0.85
N GLY A 44 -13.49 5.79 -2.00
CA GLY A 44 -14.22 5.23 -3.14
C GLY A 44 -13.44 5.40 -4.44
N VAL A 45 -13.50 4.40 -5.30
CA VAL A 45 -12.98 4.43 -6.68
C VAL A 45 -14.08 3.96 -7.60
N VAL A 46 -14.40 4.76 -8.63
CA VAL A 46 -15.38 4.41 -9.65
C VAL A 46 -14.71 4.33 -11.01
N HIS A 47 -15.03 3.28 -11.77
CA HIS A 47 -14.52 3.05 -13.11
C HIS A 47 -15.46 3.64 -14.16
N CYS A 48 -14.89 4.46 -15.04
CA CYS A 48 -15.59 5.07 -16.18
C CYS A 48 -14.87 4.67 -17.48
N ARG A 49 -15.61 4.60 -18.59
CA ARG A 49 -15.08 4.27 -19.92
C ARG A 49 -14.46 5.48 -20.60
N SER A 50 -15.01 6.67 -20.34
CA SER A 50 -14.52 7.93 -20.93
C SER A 50 -14.30 9.03 -19.89
N LYS A 51 -13.49 10.03 -20.27
CA LYS A 51 -13.30 11.24 -19.43
C LYS A 51 -14.60 12.02 -19.27
N LEU A 52 -15.41 12.11 -20.31
CA LEU A 52 -16.69 12.82 -20.29
C LEU A 52 -17.66 12.19 -19.27
N GLU A 53 -17.79 10.86 -19.33
CA GLU A 53 -18.57 10.08 -18.38
C GLU A 53 -18.07 10.27 -16.94
N ALA A 54 -16.75 10.24 -16.73
CA ALA A 54 -16.17 10.50 -15.40
C ALA A 54 -16.49 11.91 -14.88
N GLN A 55 -16.50 12.92 -15.75
CA GLN A 55 -16.86 14.30 -15.38
C GLN A 55 -18.35 14.43 -15.06
N GLN A 56 -19.22 13.79 -15.83
CA GLN A 56 -20.67 13.76 -15.58
C GLN A 56 -20.98 13.05 -14.26
N LEU A 57 -20.37 11.89 -14.04
CA LEU A 57 -20.51 11.13 -12.80
C LEU A 57 -20.00 11.94 -11.60
N GLN A 58 -18.86 12.63 -11.73
CA GLN A 58 -18.34 13.48 -10.66
C GLN A 58 -19.34 14.56 -10.25
N ARG A 59 -19.98 15.24 -11.21
CA ARG A 59 -21.02 16.25 -10.92
C ARG A 59 -22.23 15.63 -10.23
N SER A 60 -22.73 14.51 -10.77
CA SER A 60 -23.89 13.81 -10.21
C SER A 60 -23.63 13.31 -8.78
N LEU A 61 -22.42 12.85 -8.50
CA LEU A 61 -21.99 12.47 -7.14
C LEU A 61 -21.90 13.69 -6.21
N THR A 62 -21.37 14.83 -6.68
CA THR A 62 -21.34 16.07 -5.89
C THR A 62 -22.74 16.48 -5.46
N GLU A 63 -23.68 16.58 -6.41
CA GLU A 63 -25.08 16.94 -6.15
C GLU A 63 -25.74 15.94 -5.18
N ARG A 64 -25.53 14.64 -5.39
CA ARG A 64 -26.06 13.60 -4.51
C ARG A 64 -25.53 13.74 -3.08
N PHE A 65 -24.24 14.01 -2.91
CA PHE A 65 -23.62 14.13 -1.59
C PHE A 65 -24.12 15.38 -0.88
N GLU A 66 -24.29 16.49 -1.59
CA GLU A 66 -24.87 17.73 -1.05
C GLU A 66 -26.29 17.52 -0.52
N VAL A 67 -27.15 16.80 -1.26
CA VAL A 67 -28.50 16.40 -0.79
C VAL A 67 -28.41 15.58 0.49
N CYS A 68 -27.38 14.74 0.62
CA CYS A 68 -27.12 13.94 1.82
C CYS A 68 -26.38 14.72 2.91
N LYS A 69 -26.15 16.03 2.75
CA LYS A 69 -25.39 16.90 3.66
C LYS A 69 -23.95 16.43 3.88
N LEU A 70 -23.36 15.82 2.85
CA LEU A 70 -21.95 15.46 2.75
C LEU A 70 -21.25 16.34 1.72
N GLU A 71 -19.95 16.55 1.90
CA GLU A 71 -19.11 17.26 0.95
C GLU A 71 -18.01 16.33 0.46
N LEU A 72 -17.82 16.26 -0.86
CA LEU A 72 -16.70 15.55 -1.46
C LEU A 72 -15.42 16.36 -1.26
N HIS A 73 -14.37 15.73 -0.75
CA HIS A 73 -13.11 16.43 -0.54
C HIS A 73 -12.51 16.86 -1.90
N PRO A 74 -12.38 18.18 -2.17
CA PRO A 74 -12.09 18.69 -3.52
C PRO A 74 -10.72 18.25 -4.02
N THR A 75 -9.73 18.17 -3.12
CA THR A 75 -8.36 17.76 -3.45
C THR A 75 -8.19 16.24 -3.57
N LYS A 76 -9.10 15.44 -2.99
CA LYS A 76 -9.02 13.97 -2.99
C LYS A 76 -9.73 13.41 -4.22
N THR A 77 -10.80 14.07 -4.64
CA THR A 77 -11.64 13.66 -5.77
C THR A 77 -11.00 14.12 -7.08
N ARG A 78 -10.39 13.19 -7.81
CA ARG A 78 -9.76 13.47 -9.10
C ARG A 78 -10.06 12.37 -10.12
N ILE A 79 -10.11 12.76 -11.39
CA ILE A 79 -10.24 11.84 -12.50
C ILE A 79 -8.83 11.41 -12.92
N VAL A 80 -8.57 10.10 -12.89
CA VAL A 80 -7.26 9.54 -13.20
C VAL A 80 -7.37 8.67 -14.43
N TYR A 81 -6.50 8.94 -15.40
CA TYR A 81 -6.44 8.16 -16.62
C TYR A 81 -5.60 6.90 -16.41
N CYS A 82 -6.26 5.75 -16.48
CA CYS A 82 -5.63 4.44 -16.36
C CYS A 82 -4.91 4.07 -17.65
N LYS A 83 -3.70 4.64 -17.84
CA LYS A 83 -2.86 4.43 -19.02
C LYS A 83 -2.24 3.02 -19.06
N ASP A 84 -2.37 2.35 -20.20
CA ASP A 84 -1.77 1.05 -20.53
C ASP A 84 -1.32 1.05 -22.01
N ASP A 85 -0.87 -0.10 -22.53
CA ASP A 85 -0.39 -0.20 -23.93
C ASP A 85 -1.46 0.11 -24.98
N ASP A 86 -2.73 -0.19 -24.68
CA ASP A 86 -3.87 0.03 -25.57
C ASP A 86 -4.38 1.48 -25.46
N ARG A 87 -4.23 2.09 -24.28
CA ARG A 87 -4.73 3.42 -23.94
C ARG A 87 -3.63 4.48 -24.01
N ARG A 88 -3.29 4.91 -25.23
CA ARG A 88 -2.14 5.82 -25.50
C ARG A 88 -2.40 7.31 -25.28
N GLY A 89 -3.60 7.70 -24.83
CA GLY A 89 -3.95 9.08 -24.51
C GLY A 89 -2.97 9.77 -23.55
N LYS A 90 -2.91 11.10 -23.63
CA LYS A 90 -2.14 11.94 -22.71
C LYS A 90 -3.09 12.53 -21.66
N ALA A 91 -2.72 12.40 -20.40
CA ALA A 91 -3.41 12.98 -19.25
C ALA A 91 -2.39 13.38 -18.19
N LEU A 92 -2.70 14.43 -17.42
CA LEU A 92 -1.85 14.89 -16.31
C LEU A 92 -1.85 13.86 -15.17
N GLU A 93 -3.04 13.42 -14.77
CA GLU A 93 -3.23 12.44 -13.70
C GLU A 93 -3.25 11.03 -14.27
N THR A 94 -2.19 10.27 -14.05
CA THR A 94 -2.07 8.85 -14.47
C THR A 94 -1.76 7.90 -13.31
N THR A 95 -1.84 8.39 -12.08
CA THR A 95 -1.52 7.60 -10.89
C THR A 95 -2.44 7.97 -9.74
N PHE A 96 -2.81 6.99 -8.91
CA PHE A 96 -3.52 7.25 -7.67
C PHE A 96 -3.16 6.24 -6.58
N ASP A 97 -3.41 6.63 -5.34
CA ASP A 97 -3.25 5.77 -4.18
C ASP A 97 -4.63 5.32 -3.70
N PHE A 98 -4.79 4.03 -3.40
CA PHE A 98 -5.99 3.46 -2.79
C PHE A 98 -5.57 2.30 -1.87
N LEU A 99 -6.05 2.31 -0.62
CA LEU A 99 -5.75 1.28 0.40
C LEU A 99 -4.27 0.94 0.56
N GLY A 100 -3.39 1.94 0.51
CA GLY A 100 -1.95 1.74 0.66
C GLY A 100 -1.23 1.21 -0.59
N TYR A 101 -1.92 1.08 -1.72
CA TYR A 101 -1.33 0.77 -3.02
C TYR A 101 -1.35 1.98 -3.94
N THR A 102 -0.27 2.18 -4.68
CA THR A 102 -0.20 3.12 -5.81
C THR A 102 -0.48 2.38 -7.11
N PHE A 103 -1.59 2.74 -7.75
CA PHE A 103 -1.97 2.33 -9.09
C PHE A 103 -1.30 3.26 -10.10
N ARG A 104 -0.57 2.67 -11.05
CA ARG A 104 0.10 3.40 -12.13
C ARG A 104 0.42 2.47 -13.31
N PRO A 105 0.80 3.02 -14.48
CA PRO A 105 1.35 2.23 -15.57
C PRO A 105 2.67 1.58 -15.15
N ARG A 106 2.77 0.26 -15.29
CA ARG A 106 3.96 -0.54 -14.95
C ARG A 106 4.21 -1.59 -16.02
N ARG A 107 5.49 -1.86 -16.28
CA ARG A 107 5.91 -2.95 -17.16
C ARG A 107 5.56 -4.29 -16.50
N SER A 108 4.75 -5.08 -17.18
CA SER A 108 4.35 -6.43 -16.79
C SER A 108 4.82 -7.44 -17.84
N LYS A 109 4.95 -8.71 -17.45
CA LYS A 109 5.33 -9.80 -18.35
C LYS A 109 4.13 -10.74 -18.48
N ASN A 110 3.69 -11.02 -19.70
CA ASN A 110 2.60 -11.96 -19.94
C ASN A 110 3.12 -13.43 -19.85
N ARG A 111 2.19 -14.39 -19.93
CA ARG A 111 2.54 -15.84 -19.89
C ARG A 111 3.50 -16.26 -21.00
N ASN A 112 3.44 -15.58 -22.16
CA ASN A 112 4.27 -15.85 -23.34
C ASN A 112 5.63 -15.12 -23.28
N GLY A 113 5.92 -14.43 -22.17
CA GLY A 113 7.17 -13.73 -21.94
C GLY A 113 7.31 -12.34 -22.59
N LYS A 114 6.29 -11.87 -23.31
CA LYS A 114 6.24 -10.52 -23.87
C LYS A 114 5.98 -9.50 -22.78
N PHE A 115 6.73 -8.40 -22.83
CA PHE A 115 6.52 -7.27 -21.94
C PHE A 115 5.47 -6.32 -22.50
N PHE A 116 4.63 -5.79 -21.62
CA PHE A 116 3.59 -4.81 -21.95
C PHE A 116 3.40 -3.85 -20.78
N ILE A 117 2.81 -2.67 -21.02
CA ILE A 117 2.43 -1.74 -19.96
C ILE A 117 1.04 -2.13 -19.45
N ASN A 118 0.94 -2.38 -18.15
CA ASN A 118 -0.31 -2.65 -17.46
C ASN A 118 -0.53 -1.65 -16.33
N PHE A 119 -1.78 -1.25 -16.13
CA PHE A 119 -2.15 -0.37 -15.03
C PHE A 119 -2.37 -1.19 -13.75
N THR A 120 -1.33 -1.29 -12.90
CA THR A 120 -1.31 -2.25 -11.79
C THR A 120 -0.96 -1.62 -10.45
N PRO A 121 -1.57 -2.10 -9.34
CA PRO A 121 -1.24 -1.66 -8.00
C PRO A 121 0.09 -2.24 -7.52
N ALA A 122 0.81 -1.46 -6.72
CA ALA A 122 1.89 -1.93 -5.87
C ALA A 122 1.96 -1.10 -4.60
N VAL A 123 2.67 -1.58 -3.57
CA VAL A 123 2.86 -0.86 -2.31
C VAL A 123 3.21 0.62 -2.53
N SER A 124 2.45 1.51 -1.90
CA SER A 124 2.61 2.95 -2.10
C SER A 124 3.89 3.48 -1.48
N ASN A 125 4.38 4.61 -1.98
CA ASN A 125 5.57 5.24 -1.41
C ASN A 125 5.34 5.68 0.04
N LYS A 126 4.12 6.09 0.39
CA LYS A 126 3.70 6.40 1.77
C LYS A 126 3.83 5.16 2.66
N ALA A 127 3.31 4.02 2.22
CA ALA A 127 3.43 2.76 2.95
C ALA A 127 4.90 2.32 3.09
N LYS A 128 5.69 2.36 2.02
CA LYS A 128 7.14 2.04 2.08
C LYS A 128 7.88 2.95 3.06
N LYS A 129 7.55 4.26 3.10
CA LYS A 129 8.14 5.22 4.04
C LYS A 129 7.78 4.85 5.48
N ALA A 130 6.51 4.54 5.76
CA ALA A 130 6.07 4.11 7.09
C ALA A 130 6.76 2.80 7.54
N MET A 131 6.90 1.81 6.66
CA MET A 131 7.64 0.58 6.98
C MET A 131 9.11 0.84 7.29
N ARG A 132 9.78 1.69 6.49
CA ARG A 132 11.18 2.08 6.73
C ARG A 132 11.34 2.82 8.06
N GLN A 133 10.40 3.71 8.38
CA GLN A 133 10.38 4.39 9.67
C GLN A 133 10.21 3.37 10.81
N ARG A 134 9.29 2.43 10.68
CA ARG A 134 9.10 1.36 11.67
C ARG A 134 10.36 0.51 11.88
N ILE A 135 11.07 0.15 10.80
CA ILE A 135 12.36 -0.56 10.86
C ILE A 135 13.40 0.27 11.60
N HIS A 136 13.47 1.57 11.32
CA HIS A 136 14.36 2.50 12.01
C HIS A 136 14.05 2.54 13.52
N ASP A 137 12.77 2.63 13.88
CA ASP A 137 12.31 2.78 15.27
C ASP A 137 12.54 1.53 16.11
N TRP A 138 12.66 0.35 15.51
CA TRP A 138 13.09 -0.86 16.22
C TRP A 138 14.50 -0.72 16.81
N ARG A 139 15.31 0.20 16.29
CA ARG A 139 16.69 0.49 16.72
C ARG A 139 17.50 -0.79 16.94
N ILE A 140 17.35 -1.77 16.04
CA ILE A 140 17.89 -3.13 16.24
C ILE A 140 19.39 -3.14 16.49
N HIS A 141 20.12 -2.23 15.84
CA HIS A 141 21.57 -2.05 16.02
C HIS A 141 21.98 -1.66 17.46
N LEU A 142 21.07 -1.16 18.29
CA LEU A 142 21.31 -0.85 19.71
C LEU A 142 20.99 -2.03 20.63
N LYS A 143 20.70 -3.23 20.09
CA LYS A 143 20.33 -4.42 20.86
C LYS A 143 21.32 -5.58 20.63
N PRO A 144 22.64 -5.40 20.86
CA PRO A 144 23.64 -6.44 20.60
C PRO A 144 23.49 -7.68 21.49
N GLY A 145 22.84 -7.54 22.67
CA GLY A 145 22.58 -8.65 23.60
C GLY A 145 21.54 -9.65 23.12
N LEU A 146 20.66 -9.29 22.17
CA LEU A 146 19.69 -10.23 21.60
C LEU A 146 20.38 -11.21 20.64
N THR A 147 19.80 -12.39 20.42
CA THR A 147 20.21 -13.32 19.36
C THR A 147 19.51 -13.02 18.02
N LEU A 148 19.91 -13.68 16.92
CA LEU A 148 19.18 -13.50 15.65
C LEU A 148 17.78 -14.11 15.76
N GLU A 149 17.64 -15.19 16.52
CA GLU A 149 16.41 -15.90 16.83
C GLU A 149 15.46 -15.01 17.63
N ASP A 150 15.98 -14.26 18.61
CA ASP A 150 15.18 -13.28 19.35
C ASP A 150 14.70 -12.13 18.46
N LEU A 151 15.57 -11.65 17.56
CA LEU A 151 15.19 -10.62 16.59
C LEU A 151 14.12 -11.16 15.63
N ALA A 152 14.33 -12.35 15.06
CA ALA A 152 13.37 -13.03 14.21
C ALA A 152 12.02 -13.18 14.89
N ARG A 153 11.97 -13.70 16.11
CA ARG A 153 10.74 -13.89 16.90
C ARG A 153 9.95 -12.59 17.06
N ARG A 154 10.64 -11.47 17.30
CA ARG A 154 10.02 -10.14 17.48
C ARG A 154 9.58 -9.49 16.17
N LEU A 155 10.37 -9.64 15.11
CA LEU A 155 10.18 -8.90 13.86
C LEU A 155 9.29 -9.64 12.85
N ASN A 156 9.37 -10.97 12.80
CA ASN A 156 8.66 -11.79 11.82
C ASN A 156 7.14 -11.57 11.78
N PRO A 157 6.41 -11.40 12.90
CA PRO A 157 4.97 -11.14 12.82
C PRO A 157 4.63 -9.88 12.03
N VAL A 158 5.40 -8.80 12.23
CA VAL A 158 5.18 -7.52 11.52
C VAL A 158 5.59 -7.64 10.06
N ILE A 159 6.76 -8.24 9.77
CA ILE A 159 7.25 -8.41 8.41
C ILE A 159 6.30 -9.31 7.61
N ARG A 160 5.79 -10.38 8.22
CA ARG A 160 4.81 -11.28 7.60
C ARG A 160 3.53 -10.54 7.28
N GLY A 161 3.03 -9.70 8.18
CA GLY A 161 1.88 -8.83 7.90
C GLY A 161 2.12 -7.93 6.69
N TRP A 162 3.30 -7.30 6.59
CA TRP A 162 3.65 -6.48 5.44
C TRP A 162 3.72 -7.28 4.13
N ILE A 163 4.35 -8.46 4.14
CA ILE A 163 4.46 -9.31 2.95
C ILE A 163 3.08 -9.83 2.51
N ASN A 164 2.26 -10.29 3.46
CA ASN A 164 0.94 -10.84 3.16
C ASN A 164 0.01 -9.78 2.56
N TYR A 165 0.00 -8.58 3.12
CA TYR A 165 -0.79 -7.48 2.59
C TYR A 165 -0.16 -6.96 1.29
N TYR A 166 0.99 -6.28 1.39
CA TYR A 166 1.55 -5.53 0.28
C TYR A 166 2.18 -6.39 -0.83
N GLY A 167 2.45 -7.66 -0.58
CA GLY A 167 2.95 -8.62 -1.57
C GLY A 167 1.88 -9.23 -2.48
N ARG A 168 0.61 -8.82 -2.40
CA ARG A 168 -0.47 -9.44 -3.20
C ARG A 168 -0.34 -9.25 -4.72
N PHE A 169 0.11 -8.07 -5.17
CA PHE A 169 0.06 -7.68 -6.59
C PHE A 169 1.44 -7.59 -7.25
N TYR A 170 2.37 -6.82 -6.68
CA TYR A 170 3.69 -6.60 -7.28
C TYR A 170 4.78 -6.76 -6.21
N LYS A 171 5.04 -8.01 -5.83
CA LYS A 171 5.96 -8.40 -4.73
C LYS A 171 7.33 -7.73 -4.84
N SER A 172 7.84 -7.53 -6.05
CA SER A 172 9.17 -6.97 -6.23
C SER A 172 9.32 -5.52 -5.75
N GLU A 173 8.24 -4.77 -5.63
CA GLU A 173 8.28 -3.41 -5.07
C GLU A 173 8.56 -3.42 -3.55
N MET A 174 8.29 -4.54 -2.88
CA MET A 174 8.63 -4.76 -1.47
C MET A 174 10.12 -5.00 -1.26
N TYR A 175 10.88 -5.46 -2.27
CA TYR A 175 12.31 -5.73 -2.10
C TYR A 175 13.09 -4.53 -1.58
N SER A 176 12.71 -3.31 -1.98
CA SER A 176 13.34 -2.08 -1.47
C SER A 176 13.23 -1.91 0.05
N VAL A 177 12.13 -2.38 0.65
CA VAL A 177 11.91 -2.36 2.10
C VAL A 177 12.64 -3.52 2.78
N LEU A 178 12.58 -4.72 2.20
CA LEU A 178 13.24 -5.91 2.74
C LEU A 178 14.78 -5.78 2.73
N VAL A 179 15.34 -5.16 1.68
CA VAL A 179 16.75 -4.80 1.62
C VAL A 179 17.10 -3.77 2.70
N HIS A 180 16.22 -2.82 2.99
CA HIS A 180 16.43 -1.86 4.09
C HIS A 180 16.46 -2.56 5.45
N LEU A 181 15.59 -3.54 5.68
CA LEU A 181 15.63 -4.39 6.87
C LEU A 181 16.95 -5.17 6.95
N ASN A 182 17.40 -5.79 5.86
CA ASN A 182 18.70 -6.48 5.83
C ASN A 182 19.87 -5.55 6.14
N ARG A 183 19.83 -4.29 5.69
CA ARG A 183 20.85 -3.28 6.06
C ARG A 183 20.84 -2.98 7.56
N ALA A 184 19.67 -2.93 8.18
CA ALA A 184 19.56 -2.75 9.62
C ALA A 184 20.12 -3.98 10.38
N LEU A 185 19.84 -5.20 9.91
CA LEU A 185 20.40 -6.43 10.47
C LEU A 185 21.93 -6.48 10.33
N ILE A 186 22.46 -6.08 9.17
CA ILE A 186 23.91 -5.96 8.96
C ILE A 186 24.54 -4.99 9.97
N ARG A 187 23.90 -3.84 10.23
CA ARG A 187 24.37 -2.89 11.28
C ARG A 187 24.35 -3.52 12.67
N TRP A 188 23.34 -4.32 12.98
CA TRP A 188 23.32 -5.08 14.22
C TRP A 188 24.47 -6.10 14.31
N VAL A 189 24.78 -6.82 13.23
CA VAL A 189 25.95 -7.73 13.17
C VAL A 189 27.24 -6.99 13.47
N GLN A 190 27.44 -5.81 12.87
CA GLN A 190 28.61 -4.97 13.12
C GLN A 190 28.69 -4.53 14.59
N ARG A 191 27.56 -4.28 15.26
CA ARG A 191 27.52 -3.88 16.68
C ARG A 191 27.70 -5.06 17.63
N LYS A 192 27.19 -6.24 17.29
CA LYS A 192 27.29 -7.45 18.10
C LYS A 192 28.70 -8.05 18.10
N TYR A 193 29.35 -8.10 16.94
CA TYR A 193 30.65 -8.75 16.81
C TYR A 193 31.76 -7.72 16.62
N LYS A 194 32.61 -7.51 17.64
CA LYS A 194 33.73 -6.55 17.61
C LYS A 194 34.63 -6.72 16.37
N LYS A 195 34.92 -7.97 15.98
CA LYS A 195 35.72 -8.31 14.77
C LYS A 195 35.08 -7.85 13.45
N LEU A 196 33.78 -7.53 13.44
CA LEU A 196 33.03 -7.10 12.26
C LEU A 196 32.64 -5.62 12.28
N ALA A 197 32.95 -4.87 13.37
CA ALA A 197 32.46 -3.51 13.59
C ALA A 197 32.72 -2.56 12.41
N ARG A 198 33.92 -2.59 11.83
CA ARG A 198 34.32 -1.74 10.70
C ARG A 198 34.22 -2.42 9.33
N HIS A 199 33.76 -3.68 9.28
CA HIS A 199 33.78 -4.50 8.07
C HIS A 199 32.39 -4.84 7.56
N LYS A 200 31.70 -3.84 6.98
CA LYS A 200 30.35 -4.01 6.42
C LYS A 200 30.25 -5.18 5.44
N ARG A 201 31.21 -5.34 4.53
CA ARG A 201 31.22 -6.45 3.55
C ARG A 201 31.30 -7.82 4.23
N ARG A 202 32.17 -7.98 5.24
CA ARG A 202 32.27 -9.22 6.03
C ARG A 202 31.01 -9.48 6.84
N ALA A 203 30.39 -8.45 7.41
CA ALA A 203 29.10 -8.56 8.10
C ALA A 203 27.96 -8.99 7.17
N THR A 204 27.91 -8.45 5.95
CA THR A 204 26.95 -8.88 4.91
C THR A 204 27.15 -10.36 4.56
N TYR A 205 28.39 -10.81 4.32
CA TYR A 205 28.64 -12.22 4.03
C TYR A 205 28.35 -13.12 5.23
N TRP A 206 28.63 -12.66 6.46
CA TRP A 206 28.29 -13.39 7.67
C TRP A 206 26.78 -13.60 7.77
N LEU A 207 25.97 -12.55 7.60
CA LEU A 207 24.52 -12.65 7.62
C LEU A 207 24.00 -13.51 6.46
N GLY A 208 24.57 -13.36 5.26
CA GLY A 208 24.21 -14.16 4.09
C GLY A 208 24.51 -15.65 4.23
N ARG A 209 25.59 -16.03 4.92
CA ARG A 209 25.88 -17.44 5.24
C ARG A 209 24.83 -18.03 6.17
N ILE A 210 24.37 -17.26 7.17
CA ILE A 210 23.30 -17.71 8.06
C ILE A 210 21.98 -17.81 7.30
N ALA A 211 21.63 -16.82 6.48
CA ALA A 211 20.41 -16.89 5.67
C ALA A 211 20.38 -18.10 4.73
N LYS A 212 21.53 -18.52 4.18
CA LYS A 212 21.63 -19.77 3.39
C LYS A 212 21.49 -21.04 4.25
N ARG A 213 22.01 -21.04 5.48
CA ARG A 213 21.93 -22.18 6.40
C ARG A 213 20.54 -22.34 7.00
N GLU A 214 19.90 -21.22 7.33
CA GLU A 214 18.61 -21.14 8.04
C GLU A 214 17.67 -20.16 7.30
N PRO A 215 17.18 -20.53 6.10
CA PRO A 215 16.35 -19.64 5.28
C PRO A 215 15.02 -19.28 5.94
N GLN A 216 14.54 -20.10 6.88
CA GLN A 216 13.26 -19.88 7.56
C GLN A 216 13.36 -18.95 8.79
N LEU A 217 14.57 -18.52 9.16
CA LEU A 217 14.76 -17.71 10.37
C LEU A 217 14.05 -16.35 10.23
N PHE A 218 14.16 -15.70 9.08
CA PHE A 218 13.38 -14.51 8.76
C PHE A 218 12.45 -14.79 7.59
N VAL A 219 11.19 -14.36 7.70
CA VAL A 219 10.14 -14.62 6.70
C VAL A 219 10.41 -14.02 5.32
N HIS A 220 11.41 -13.14 5.18
CA HIS A 220 11.76 -12.46 3.94
C HIS A 220 13.07 -12.92 3.32
N TRP A 221 13.74 -13.90 3.94
CA TRP A 221 14.96 -14.51 3.41
C TRP A 221 14.65 -15.50 2.30
#